data_AF-A0A5B8LSJ9-F1
#
_entry.id   AF-A0A5B8LSJ9-F1
#
_cell.length_a   1.000
_cell.length_b   1.000
_cell.length_c   1.000
_cell.angle_alpha   90.00
_cell.angle_beta   90.00
_cell.angle_gamma   90.00
#
_symmetry.space_group_name_H-M   'P 1'
#
loop_
_entity.id
_entity.type
_entity.pdbx_description
1 polymer ?
#
loop_
_entity_poly.entity_id
_entity_poly.type
_entity_poly.pdbx_seq_one_letter_code
_entity_poly.pdbx_strand_id
1 'polypeptide(L)'
;MAKNVEVRADWPTWIESRVSGRNQGIFAVLAVTSYNEVYVQLTAAKVEEQLAAYAALAAAVKGNAKAEAALAGFASGYFNTMLLALDHHFMHRMRGAEGKDGNPLNEVRMLSVSIMEHDGVLKENKTIKYKAEKAVAGIAVGQEIALDVETFERLAKAYVAEIGKRFP
;
A
#
# COMPACT_ATOMS: atom_id res chain seq x y z
N MET A 1 -8.40 5.79 -40.14
CA MET A 1 -9.48 6.22 -39.25
C MET A 1 -9.61 5.18 -38.14
N ALA A 2 -8.99 5.42 -36.99
CA ALA A 2 -9.06 4.51 -35.85
C ALA A 2 -10.33 4.81 -35.06
N LYS A 3 -11.12 3.77 -34.77
CA LYS A 3 -12.34 3.87 -33.97
C LYS A 3 -11.97 4.06 -32.50
N ASN A 4 -12.54 5.10 -31.88
CA ASN A 4 -12.45 5.36 -30.46
C ASN A 4 -13.05 4.18 -29.67
N VAL A 5 -12.32 3.74 -28.65
CA VAL A 5 -12.83 2.83 -27.62
C VAL A 5 -13.68 3.67 -26.67
N GLU A 6 -14.98 3.36 -26.56
CA GLU A 6 -15.90 4.02 -25.64
C GLU A 6 -15.54 3.69 -24.19
N VAL A 7 -15.28 4.75 -23.41
CA VAL A 7 -15.13 4.70 -21.96
C VAL A 7 -16.54 4.64 -21.35
N ARG A 8 -16.73 3.74 -20.37
CA ARG A 8 -18.01 3.52 -19.68
C ARG A 8 -18.56 4.82 -19.06
N ALA A 9 -19.87 5.01 -19.22
CA ALA A 9 -20.59 6.26 -19.06
C ALA A 9 -21.11 6.56 -17.63
N ASP A 10 -20.47 6.04 -16.58
CA ASP A 10 -20.93 6.20 -15.19
C ASP A 10 -19.91 6.83 -14.24
N TRP A 11 -18.90 7.53 -14.76
CA TRP A 11 -17.98 8.30 -13.92
C TRP A 11 -18.56 9.69 -13.57
N PRO A 12 -18.61 10.11 -12.29
CA PRO A 12 -19.09 11.44 -11.94
C PRO A 12 -18.19 12.58 -12.48
N THR A 13 -18.81 13.58 -13.09
CA THR A 13 -18.19 14.72 -13.79
C THR A 13 -17.30 15.64 -12.93
N TRP A 14 -17.23 15.45 -11.61
CA TRP A 14 -16.33 16.23 -10.75
C TRP A 14 -14.86 15.79 -10.86
N ILE A 15 -14.57 14.65 -11.50
CA ILE A 15 -13.20 14.16 -11.77
C ILE A 15 -12.53 14.94 -12.93
N GLU A 16 -13.29 15.42 -13.92
CA GLU A 16 -12.72 16.19 -15.04
C GLU A 16 -12.28 17.61 -14.64
N SER A 17 -12.89 18.20 -13.59
CA SER A 17 -12.57 19.58 -13.18
C SER A 17 -11.18 19.78 -12.56
N ARG A 18 -10.43 18.70 -12.28
CA ARG A 18 -9.05 18.79 -11.77
C ARG A 18 -7.98 18.78 -12.86
N VAL A 19 -8.37 18.73 -14.13
CA VAL A 19 -7.43 18.79 -15.27
C VAL A 19 -7.07 20.23 -15.67
N SER A 20 -7.79 21.26 -15.20
CA SER A 20 -7.61 22.65 -15.69
C SER A 20 -7.22 23.71 -14.65
N GLY A 21 -6.87 23.36 -13.41
CA GLY A 21 -6.58 24.38 -12.39
C GLY A 21 -5.55 23.97 -11.34
N ARG A 22 -4.26 24.20 -11.64
CA ARG A 22 -3.08 23.96 -10.78
C ARG A 22 -2.77 22.48 -10.49
N ASN A 23 -2.34 21.77 -11.53
CA ASN A 23 -1.50 20.59 -11.36
C ASN A 23 -0.07 20.83 -11.88
N GLN A 24 0.46 22.04 -11.65
CA GLN A 24 1.89 22.31 -11.79
C GLN A 24 2.54 22.12 -10.42
N GLY A 25 3.09 20.93 -10.15
CA GLY A 25 3.96 20.77 -8.97
C GLY A 25 4.25 19.35 -8.48
N ILE A 26 3.44 18.33 -8.75
CA ILE A 26 3.69 17.01 -8.11
C ILE A 26 5.00 16.36 -8.57
N PHE A 27 5.47 16.63 -9.80
CA PHE A 27 6.76 16.13 -10.27
C PHE A 27 7.99 16.87 -9.72
N ALA A 28 7.82 17.92 -8.89
CA ALA A 28 8.90 18.77 -8.38
C ALA A 28 8.99 18.86 -6.84
N VAL A 29 8.20 18.08 -6.09
CA VAL A 29 8.18 18.17 -4.62
C VAL A 29 8.95 17.01 -4.00
N LEU A 30 10.07 17.34 -3.36
CA LEU A 30 10.91 16.37 -2.64
C LEU A 30 10.23 15.85 -1.36
N ALA A 31 9.35 16.64 -0.74
CA ALA A 31 8.61 16.26 0.46
C ALA A 31 7.29 17.05 0.64
N VAL A 32 6.21 16.39 1.06
CA VAL A 32 4.91 16.98 1.42
C VAL A 32 4.60 16.79 2.90
N THR A 33 3.90 17.76 3.49
CA THR A 33 3.42 17.70 4.89
C THR A 33 1.92 17.41 5.00
N SER A 34 1.20 17.34 3.87
CA SER A 34 -0.22 17.05 3.81
C SER A 34 -0.58 16.27 2.55
N TYR A 35 -1.67 15.51 2.61
CA TYR A 35 -2.31 14.87 1.48
C TYR A 35 -3.76 15.29 1.41
N ASN A 36 -4.27 15.50 0.19
CA ASN A 36 -5.70 15.74 0.00
C ASN A 36 -6.50 14.52 0.50
N GLU A 37 -7.51 14.73 1.35
CA GLU A 37 -8.32 13.64 1.92
C GLU A 37 -8.92 12.72 0.86
N VAL A 38 -9.41 13.28 -0.26
CA VAL A 38 -9.96 12.49 -1.37
C VAL A 38 -8.88 11.61 -2.00
N TYR A 39 -7.62 12.07 -2.07
CA TYR A 39 -6.52 11.24 -2.56
C TYR A 39 -6.24 10.04 -1.64
N VAL A 40 -6.29 10.26 -0.33
CA VAL A 40 -6.12 9.19 0.68
C VAL A 40 -7.25 8.17 0.54
N GLN A 41 -8.51 8.62 0.44
CA GLN A 41 -9.68 7.76 0.26
C GLN A 41 -9.64 6.98 -1.07
N LEU A 42 -9.26 7.62 -2.18
CA LEU A 42 -9.11 6.94 -3.48
C LEU A 42 -8.00 5.89 -3.45
N THR A 43 -6.93 6.12 -2.69
CA THR A 43 -5.86 5.11 -2.52
C THR A 43 -6.37 3.93 -1.69
N ALA A 44 -7.15 4.17 -0.64
CA ALA A 44 -7.79 3.12 0.15
C ALA A 44 -8.71 2.24 -0.73
N ALA A 45 -9.56 2.87 -1.54
CA ALA A 45 -10.48 2.18 -2.45
C ALA A 45 -9.75 1.27 -3.45
N LYS A 46 -8.58 1.69 -3.97
CA LYS A 46 -7.75 0.85 -4.85
C LYS A 46 -7.22 -0.40 -4.15
N VAL A 47 -6.86 -0.28 -2.87
CA VAL A 47 -6.42 -1.43 -2.07
C VAL A 47 -7.59 -2.39 -1.85
N GLU A 48 -8.77 -1.87 -1.52
CA GLU A 48 -9.99 -2.66 -1.35
C GLU A 48 -10.39 -3.41 -2.63
N GLU A 49 -10.25 -2.78 -3.79
CA GLU A 49 -10.51 -3.43 -5.09
C GLU A 49 -9.58 -4.63 -5.32
N GLN A 50 -8.29 -4.51 -5.01
CA GLN A 50 -7.33 -5.61 -5.14
C GLN A 50 -7.60 -6.73 -4.13
N LEU A 51 -7.96 -6.40 -2.90
CA LEU A 51 -8.38 -7.38 -1.89
C LEU A 51 -9.62 -8.15 -2.34
N ALA A 52 -10.62 -7.46 -2.90
CA ALA A 52 -11.82 -8.08 -3.46
C ALA A 52 -11.51 -9.00 -4.65
N ALA A 53 -10.61 -8.58 -5.55
CA ALA A 53 -10.15 -9.39 -6.67
C ALA A 53 -9.43 -10.66 -6.21
N TYR A 54 -8.55 -10.55 -5.20
CA TYR A 54 -7.89 -11.72 -4.61
C TYR A 54 -8.90 -12.66 -3.95
N ALA A 55 -9.88 -12.13 -3.22
CA ALA A 55 -10.93 -12.94 -2.59
C ALA A 55 -11.78 -13.70 -3.64
N ALA A 56 -12.12 -13.05 -4.75
CA ALA A 56 -12.83 -13.70 -5.86
C ALA A 56 -11.98 -14.81 -6.49
N LEU A 57 -10.68 -14.59 -6.68
CA LEU A 57 -9.75 -15.62 -7.16
C LEU A 57 -9.66 -16.80 -6.19
N ALA A 58 -9.52 -16.53 -4.89
CA ALA A 58 -9.50 -17.54 -3.84
C ALA A 58 -10.77 -18.40 -3.83
N ALA A 59 -11.93 -17.78 -4.02
CA ALA A 59 -13.20 -18.48 -4.15
C ALA A 59 -13.24 -19.35 -5.42
N ALA A 60 -12.72 -18.85 -6.54
CA ALA A 60 -12.75 -19.56 -7.83
C ALA A 60 -11.86 -20.81 -7.86
N VAL A 61 -10.76 -20.83 -7.09
CA VAL A 61 -9.86 -22.00 -7.03
C VAL A 61 -10.29 -23.06 -6.01
N LYS A 62 -11.28 -22.75 -5.17
CA LYS A 62 -11.71 -23.60 -4.06
C LYS A 62 -12.15 -24.99 -4.55
N GLY A 63 -11.66 -26.04 -3.89
CA GLY A 63 -11.93 -27.44 -4.24
C GLY A 63 -10.98 -28.01 -5.29
N ASN A 64 -10.03 -27.22 -5.81
CA ASN A 64 -8.95 -27.69 -6.66
C ASN A 64 -7.61 -27.55 -5.91
N ALA A 65 -7.15 -28.66 -5.32
CA ALA A 65 -5.95 -28.68 -4.48
C ALA A 65 -4.69 -28.12 -5.18
N LYS A 66 -4.52 -28.35 -6.49
CA LYS A 66 -3.38 -27.83 -7.24
C LYS A 66 -3.48 -26.31 -7.41
N ALA A 67 -4.68 -25.80 -7.68
CA ALA A 67 -4.91 -24.36 -7.84
C ALA A 67 -4.81 -23.63 -6.49
N GLU A 68 -5.30 -24.23 -5.40
CA GLU A 68 -5.16 -23.70 -4.04
C GLU A 68 -3.68 -23.62 -3.62
N ALA A 69 -2.90 -24.68 -3.87
CA ALA A 69 -1.46 -24.67 -3.58
C ALA A 69 -0.71 -23.60 -4.41
N ALA A 70 -1.07 -23.45 -5.69
CA ALA A 70 -0.50 -22.41 -6.54
C ALA A 70 -0.86 -20.99 -6.05
N LEU A 71 -2.10 -20.78 -5.60
CA LEU A 71 -2.53 -19.50 -5.03
C LEU A 71 -1.78 -19.19 -3.73
N ALA A 72 -1.59 -20.17 -2.85
CA ALA A 72 -0.83 -20.01 -1.62
C ALA A 72 0.63 -19.62 -1.90
N GLY A 73 1.29 -20.25 -2.89
CA GLY A 73 2.64 -19.89 -3.31
C GLY A 73 2.75 -18.52 -4.00
N PHE A 74 1.65 -18.02 -4.58
CA PHE A 74 1.58 -16.71 -5.23
C PHE A 74 1.32 -15.56 -4.23
N ALA A 75 0.51 -15.81 -3.20
CA ALA A 75 -0.05 -14.79 -2.32
C ALA A 75 1.01 -13.87 -1.70
N SER A 76 2.07 -14.41 -1.12
CA SER A 76 3.07 -13.61 -0.41
C SER A 76 3.82 -12.65 -1.34
N GLY A 77 4.21 -13.10 -2.55
CA GLY A 77 4.86 -12.23 -3.53
C GLY A 77 3.91 -11.12 -4.03
N TYR A 78 2.64 -11.44 -4.21
CA TYR A 78 1.61 -10.48 -4.59
C TYR A 78 1.40 -9.41 -3.52
N PHE A 79 1.21 -9.78 -2.26
CA PHE A 79 0.99 -8.83 -1.17
C PHE A 79 2.23 -8.00 -0.83
N ASN A 80 3.43 -8.57 -0.93
CA ASN A 80 4.67 -7.80 -0.83
C ASN A 80 4.75 -6.73 -1.93
N THR A 81 4.37 -7.05 -3.16
CA THR A 81 4.34 -6.09 -4.27
C THR A 81 3.26 -5.03 -4.06
N MET A 82 2.08 -5.40 -3.56
CA MET A 82 1.03 -4.45 -3.19
C MET A 82 1.47 -3.50 -2.09
N LEU A 83 2.24 -3.97 -1.10
CA LEU A 83 2.80 -3.12 -0.06
C LEU A 83 3.71 -2.03 -0.65
N LEU A 84 4.58 -2.40 -1.58
CA LEU A 84 5.44 -1.44 -2.29
C LEU A 84 4.62 -0.40 -3.06
N ALA A 85 3.56 -0.83 -3.76
CA ALA A 85 2.67 0.07 -4.48
C ALA A 85 1.95 1.05 -3.52
N LEU A 86 1.47 0.56 -2.37
CA LEU A 86 0.83 1.38 -1.34
C LEU A 86 1.82 2.41 -0.75
N ASP A 87 3.05 2.00 -0.47
CA ASP A 87 4.09 2.91 0.02
C ASP A 87 4.41 4.00 -1.01
N HIS A 88 4.49 3.62 -2.29
CA HIS A 88 4.78 4.51 -3.41
C HIS A 88 3.77 5.66 -3.54
N HIS A 89 2.47 5.38 -3.32
CA HIS A 89 1.43 6.42 -3.32
C HIS A 89 1.72 7.58 -2.35
N PHE A 90 2.46 7.33 -1.28
CA PHE A 90 2.80 8.34 -0.27
C PHE A 90 4.31 8.48 -0.07
N MET A 91 5.14 8.17 -1.08
CA MET A 91 6.61 8.17 -0.93
C MET A 91 7.19 9.56 -0.65
N HIS A 92 6.48 10.62 -1.10
CA HIS A 92 6.88 12.00 -0.87
C HIS A 92 6.52 12.51 0.53
N ARG A 93 6.00 11.67 1.44
CA ARG A 93 5.67 12.09 2.80
C ARG A 93 6.93 12.57 3.54
N MET A 94 6.84 13.75 4.16
CA MET A 94 7.97 14.32 4.89
C MET A 94 8.32 13.45 6.09
N ARG A 95 9.51 12.83 6.08
CA ARG A 95 9.98 11.90 7.12
C ARG A 95 9.96 12.49 8.53
N GLY A 96 10.19 13.79 8.67
CA GLY A 96 10.12 14.49 9.96
C GLY A 96 8.72 14.48 10.60
N ALA A 97 7.67 14.48 9.79
CA ALA A 97 6.29 14.45 10.27
C ALA A 97 5.80 13.02 10.62
N GLU A 98 6.48 11.99 10.12
CA GLU A 98 6.10 10.60 10.35
C GLU A 98 6.28 10.17 11.81
N GLY A 99 7.24 10.75 12.52
CA GLY A 99 7.68 10.22 13.81
C GLY A 99 8.54 8.96 13.67
N LYS A 100 8.97 8.43 14.82
CA LYS A 100 9.93 7.32 14.95
C LYS A 100 9.51 6.34 16.06
N ASP A 101 8.23 6.34 16.40
CA ASP A 101 7.61 5.60 17.49
C ASP A 101 7.24 4.16 17.12
N GLY A 102 7.56 3.71 15.90
CA GLY A 102 7.21 2.38 15.41
C GLY A 102 5.75 2.30 14.93
N ASN A 103 5.19 3.43 14.51
CA ASN A 103 3.83 3.50 13.96
C ASN A 103 3.71 2.79 12.59
N PRO A 104 2.49 2.59 12.04
CA PRO A 104 2.30 1.89 10.77
C PRO A 104 3.10 2.47 9.59
N LEU A 105 3.33 3.79 9.54
CA LEU A 105 4.15 4.40 8.47
C LEU A 105 5.62 3.99 8.56
N ASN A 106 6.13 3.88 9.80
CA ASN A 106 7.47 3.39 10.08
C ASN A 106 7.61 1.92 9.69
N GLU A 107 6.63 1.10 10.04
CA GLU A 107 6.59 -0.33 9.73
C GLU A 107 6.57 -0.56 8.21
N VAL A 108 5.65 0.07 7.47
CA VAL A 108 5.59 -0.04 6.01
C VAL A 108 6.91 0.38 5.38
N ARG A 109 7.55 1.47 5.83
CA ARG A 109 8.87 1.85 5.30
C ARG A 109 9.92 0.76 5.54
N MET A 110 9.98 0.21 6.74
CA MET A 110 10.97 -0.82 7.07
C MET A 110 10.77 -2.08 6.23
N LEU A 111 9.51 -2.49 6.05
CA LEU A 111 9.14 -3.61 5.18
C LEU A 111 9.49 -3.33 3.72
N SER A 112 9.10 -2.17 3.16
CA SER A 112 9.41 -1.78 1.78
C SER A 112 10.91 -1.78 1.49
N VAL A 113 11.71 -1.13 2.36
CA VAL A 113 13.17 -1.11 2.21
C VAL A 113 13.74 -2.53 2.27
N SER A 114 13.25 -3.37 3.18
CA SER A 114 13.74 -4.74 3.31
C SER A 114 13.36 -5.63 2.13
N ILE A 115 12.16 -5.45 1.56
CA ILE A 115 11.75 -6.11 0.32
C ILE A 115 12.65 -5.71 -0.84
N MET A 116 12.99 -4.42 -0.98
CA MET A 116 13.76 -3.94 -2.13
C MET A 116 15.27 -4.15 -2.00
N GLU A 117 15.83 -4.06 -0.80
CA GLU A 117 17.27 -3.95 -0.59
C GLU A 117 17.88 -5.11 0.22
N HIS A 118 17.04 -5.97 0.81
CA HIS A 118 17.48 -6.99 1.78
C HIS A 118 16.83 -8.36 1.57
N ASP A 119 16.56 -8.72 0.31
CA ASP A 119 16.04 -10.04 -0.11
C ASP A 119 14.73 -10.43 0.60
N GLY A 120 13.90 -9.45 0.98
CA GLY A 120 12.67 -9.71 1.70
C GLY A 120 12.85 -10.10 3.16
N VAL A 121 14.05 -9.97 3.74
CA VAL A 121 14.29 -10.20 5.17
C VAL A 121 14.27 -8.88 5.94
N LEU A 122 13.39 -8.75 6.93
CA LEU A 122 13.24 -7.51 7.68
C LEU A 122 14.55 -7.09 8.38
N LYS A 123 15.08 -5.92 8.02
CA LYS A 123 16.25 -5.33 8.67
C LYS A 123 15.88 -4.26 9.68
N GLU A 124 16.69 -4.16 10.73
CA GLU A 124 16.54 -3.13 11.74
C GLU A 124 16.81 -1.73 11.15
N ASN A 125 16.00 -0.75 11.56
CA ASN A 125 16.31 0.66 11.39
C ASN A 125 16.64 1.27 12.75
N LYS A 126 17.91 1.61 12.96
CA LYS A 126 18.44 2.13 14.24
C LYS A 126 17.76 3.39 14.76
N THR A 127 17.02 4.11 13.90
CA THR A 127 16.35 5.36 14.28
C THR A 127 14.87 5.18 14.62
N ILE A 128 14.26 4.05 14.24
CA ILE A 128 12.84 3.76 14.44
C ILE A 128 12.72 2.84 15.66
N LYS A 129 11.83 3.19 16.59
CA LYS A 129 11.53 2.38 17.78
C LYS A 129 10.61 1.19 17.47
N TYR A 130 10.99 0.40 16.47
CA TYR A 130 10.21 -0.75 16.03
C TYR A 130 10.20 -1.86 17.08
N LYS A 131 9.03 -2.45 17.33
CA LYS A 131 8.84 -3.61 18.19
C LYS A 131 7.81 -4.52 17.55
N ALA A 132 8.21 -5.74 17.20
CA ALA A 132 7.36 -6.68 16.46
C ALA A 132 6.03 -6.93 17.20
N GLU A 133 6.05 -7.01 18.54
CA GLU A 133 4.87 -7.28 19.37
C GLU A 133 3.84 -6.15 19.36
N LYS A 134 4.25 -4.95 18.90
CA LYS A 134 3.38 -3.77 18.77
C LYS A 134 3.11 -3.40 17.32
N ALA A 135 3.81 -4.03 16.38
CA ALA A 135 3.70 -3.78 14.96
C ALA A 135 2.44 -4.46 14.41
N VAL A 136 1.87 -3.93 13.32
CA VAL A 136 0.62 -4.45 12.74
C VAL A 136 0.85 -5.78 12.05
N ALA A 137 1.99 -5.96 11.39
CA ALA A 137 2.37 -7.20 10.73
C ALA A 137 2.97 -8.23 11.68
N GLY A 138 3.50 -7.80 12.83
CA GLY A 138 4.07 -8.71 13.83
C GLY A 138 5.40 -9.37 13.42
N ILE A 139 6.05 -8.88 12.37
CA ILE A 139 7.25 -9.50 11.78
C ILE A 139 8.50 -9.08 12.58
N ALA A 140 9.28 -10.05 13.05
CA ALA A 140 10.50 -9.76 13.79
C ALA A 140 11.66 -9.36 12.87
N VAL A 141 12.60 -8.56 13.37
CA VAL A 141 13.86 -8.30 12.65
C VAL A 141 14.59 -9.63 12.41
N GLY A 142 15.06 -9.84 11.19
CA GLY A 142 15.69 -11.08 10.74
C GLY A 142 14.70 -12.12 10.20
N GLN A 143 13.40 -11.88 10.30
CA GLN A 143 12.37 -12.75 9.72
C GLN A 143 12.14 -12.40 8.25
N GLU A 144 11.82 -13.42 7.46
CA GLU A 144 11.33 -13.25 6.09
C GLU A 144 9.96 -12.56 6.08
N ILE A 145 9.78 -11.62 5.15
CA ILE A 145 8.54 -10.89 4.92
C ILE A 145 7.69 -11.70 3.96
N ALA A 146 6.72 -12.42 4.52
CA ALA A 146 5.73 -13.17 3.76
C ALA A 146 4.33 -12.72 4.18
N LEU A 147 3.83 -11.65 3.57
CA LEU A 147 2.51 -11.12 3.91
C LEU A 147 1.42 -12.04 3.37
N ASP A 148 0.48 -12.43 4.23
CA ASP A 148 -0.79 -13.00 3.81
C ASP A 148 -1.85 -11.90 3.64
N VAL A 149 -3.02 -12.31 3.14
CA VAL A 149 -4.13 -11.38 2.86
C VAL A 149 -4.59 -10.63 4.10
N GLU A 150 -4.71 -11.32 5.24
CA GLU A 150 -5.22 -10.73 6.48
C GLU A 150 -4.23 -9.72 7.06
N THR A 151 -2.95 -10.06 7.03
CA THR A 151 -1.86 -9.20 7.53
C THR A 151 -1.69 -7.98 6.65
N PHE A 152 -1.71 -8.15 5.33
CA PHE A 152 -1.68 -7.03 4.40
C PHE A 152 -2.89 -6.12 4.56
N GLU A 153 -4.11 -6.66 4.68
CA GLU A 153 -5.33 -5.86 4.87
C GLU A 153 -5.27 -5.02 6.16
N ARG A 154 -4.88 -5.62 7.29
CA ARG A 154 -4.71 -4.89 8.56
C ARG A 154 -3.66 -3.79 8.43
N LEU A 155 -2.51 -4.11 7.84
CA LEU A 155 -1.41 -3.17 7.66
C LEU A 155 -1.80 -2.01 6.76
N ALA A 156 -2.46 -2.28 5.63
CA ALA A 156 -2.90 -1.25 4.69
C ALA A 156 -3.92 -0.28 5.33
N LYS A 157 -4.89 -0.82 6.07
CA LYS A 157 -5.88 0.01 6.80
C LYS A 157 -5.20 0.90 7.85
N ALA A 158 -4.30 0.33 8.65
CA ALA A 158 -3.56 1.07 9.67
C ALA A 158 -2.65 2.16 9.06
N TYR A 159 -2.00 1.84 7.94
CA TYR A 159 -1.15 2.77 7.20
C TYR A 159 -1.94 3.95 6.63
N VAL A 160 -3.04 3.71 5.92
CA VAL A 160 -3.91 4.75 5.35
C VAL A 160 -4.51 5.63 6.45
N ALA A 161 -4.97 5.04 7.56
CA ALA A 161 -5.48 5.81 8.69
C ALA A 161 -4.40 6.72 9.30
N GLU A 162 -3.17 6.22 9.44
CA GLU A 162 -2.06 7.01 9.98
C GLU A 162 -1.60 8.11 9.02
N ILE A 163 -1.69 7.90 7.69
CA ILE A 163 -1.52 8.96 6.68
C ILE A 163 -2.52 10.09 6.92
N GLY A 164 -3.82 9.78 6.98
CA GLY A 164 -4.87 10.78 7.17
C GLY A 164 -4.74 11.56 8.48
N LYS A 165 -4.20 10.92 9.54
CA LYS A 165 -3.96 11.56 10.83
C LYS A 165 -2.75 12.48 10.85
N ARG A 166 -1.63 12.08 10.23
CA ARG A 166 -0.34 12.80 10.32
C ARG A 166 -0.11 13.79 9.19
N PHE A 167 -0.82 13.64 8.08
CA PHE A 167 -0.69 14.48 6.89
C PHE A 167 -2.06 15.02 6.44
N PRO A 168 -2.80 15.75 7.30
CA PRO A 168 -4.11 16.32 6.97
C PRO A 168 -4.03 17.48 5.96
#